data_AF-A0A9N8LQ98-F1
#
_entry.id   AF-A0A9N8LQ98-F1
#
_cell.length_a   1.000
_cell.length_b   1.000
_cell.length_c   1.000
_cell.angle_alpha   90.00
_cell.angle_beta   90.00
_cell.angle_gamma   90.00
#
_symmetry.space_group_name_H-M   'P 1'
#
loop_
_entity.id
_entity.type
_entity.pdbx_description
1 polymer ?
#
loop_
_entity_poly.entity_id
_entity_poly.type
_entity_poly.pdbx_seq_one_letter_code
_entity_poly.pdbx_strand_id
1 'polypeptide(L)'
;MSNRDSFASTPGNKAGNTYYFDATNDSQGRRSDANASWYSGSPHADAQHSTSSPLSGTQVAYQAVGEKAGAGRKQSTGLWGWCKRKPLLAILLLVLLIAAIGGIGGGVARSMMKDDDSSSQSNAATSDNNGSNSSGNKNGGNSPTGTTSGTSSSASPTSTPSAAAIVPLPAWNWADPKEKVMGVGLGNYLNIERWLDEDWFRSVAGDDVWDEWGLHQTLGPEKTKEVLEAHQASFIQESDFDQLVEYGLNTIRVPIPYWCLIPTQGNEPYVNVSQLDRLSSVMEWSHKRGLHVIIDLHAMPGSQSGDQASGHNTSNPLFFQPAYQTRSIQTVQTLINWIGNHPYKSVVSGVTPVNEPKAQFGFSSNDPDKLDVLRQFYAKTYSMLSKAKLPMIFHPSFYVGNALEYWTDFVTGKDPNMLIYSVHPYPGFFPSNSDVADVNDKVCTHARNSIGYPVPVLYGEWSAISGIDTKSFMKQYYSTQMSAWSWSAGGVFWTYKAVVTQNPVLANTGMQETMFSFKDLMDMGVIPKPAAPLSSNPGDYAALDFVQSFKTPACGPIPVSQIKWTNPATSGNSFSGRRRRDEIRAETPSWRRTSRQ
;
A
#
# COMPACT_ATOMS: atom_id res chain seq x y z
N MET A 1 -40.87 -39.11 -3.04
CA MET A 1 -41.89 -38.05 -3.11
C MET A 1 -41.13 -36.74 -2.86
N SER A 2 -40.49 -36.11 -3.86
CA SER A 2 -41.02 -35.34 -5.01
C SER A 2 -41.96 -34.20 -4.52
N ASN A 3 -41.84 -32.92 -4.90
CA ASN A 3 -41.36 -32.20 -6.10
C ASN A 3 -40.58 -30.92 -5.67
N ARG A 4 -39.59 -30.37 -6.41
CA ARG A 4 -39.65 -29.58 -7.67
C ARG A 4 -40.77 -28.50 -7.62
N ASP A 5 -40.46 -27.20 -7.73
CA ASP A 5 -40.14 -26.55 -9.00
C ASP A 5 -39.28 -25.26 -8.89
N SER A 6 -38.73 -24.97 -10.06
CA SER A 6 -37.66 -24.07 -10.48
C SER A 6 -38.13 -22.74 -11.08
N PHE A 7 -37.27 -21.72 -10.92
CA PHE A 7 -36.89 -20.63 -11.84
C PHE A 7 -37.93 -19.67 -12.45
N ALA A 8 -37.69 -18.37 -12.25
CA ALA A 8 -37.70 -17.37 -13.32
C ALA A 8 -36.74 -16.21 -13.01
N SER A 9 -35.74 -16.05 -13.89
CA SER A 9 -34.80 -14.95 -14.00
C SER A 9 -35.42 -13.75 -14.72
N THR A 10 -35.11 -12.54 -14.28
CA THR A 10 -35.30 -11.31 -15.09
C THR A 10 -34.10 -10.38 -14.90
N PRO A 11 -33.65 -9.67 -15.95
CA PRO A 11 -32.32 -9.07 -16.01
C PRO A 11 -32.29 -7.59 -15.63
N GLY A 12 -31.13 -7.18 -15.10
CA GLY A 12 -30.53 -5.87 -15.37
C GLY A 12 -31.20 -4.65 -14.76
N ASN A 13 -30.73 -4.24 -13.58
CA ASN A 13 -30.65 -2.82 -13.26
C ASN A 13 -29.17 -2.43 -13.25
N LYS A 14 -28.75 -1.73 -14.31
CA LYS A 14 -27.47 -1.04 -14.41
C LYS A 14 -27.42 0.03 -13.31
N ALA A 15 -26.73 -0.24 -12.22
CA ALA A 15 -26.22 0.81 -11.36
C ALA A 15 -24.95 1.35 -12.05
N GLY A 16 -25.07 2.51 -12.69
CA GLY A 16 -23.91 3.25 -13.16
C GLY A 16 -23.15 3.79 -11.95
N ASN A 17 -22.11 3.09 -11.53
CA ASN A 17 -21.15 3.59 -10.54
C ASN A 17 -20.08 4.39 -11.29
N THR A 18 -20.39 5.66 -11.54
CA THR A 18 -19.38 6.69 -11.83
C THR A 18 -18.91 7.25 -10.49
N TYR A 19 -17.76 6.78 -10.01
CA TYR A 19 -17.05 7.45 -8.92
C TYR A 19 -16.10 8.46 -9.54
N TYR A 20 -16.57 9.70 -9.66
CA TYR A 20 -15.69 10.85 -9.85
C TYR A 20 -15.78 11.74 -8.61
N PHE A 21 -14.59 12.13 -8.15
CA PHE A 21 -14.33 13.21 -7.23
C PHE A 21 -15.05 14.47 -7.71
N ASP A 22 -16.06 14.91 -6.95
CA ASP A 22 -16.59 16.26 -7.08
C ASP A 22 -16.94 16.78 -5.68
N ALA A 23 -16.11 17.73 -5.22
CA ALA A 23 -16.40 18.57 -4.09
C ALA A 23 -16.36 20.02 -4.57
N THR A 24 -17.30 20.42 -5.44
CA THR A 24 -17.61 21.84 -5.63
C THR A 24 -18.29 22.37 -4.37
N ASN A 25 -17.54 23.13 -3.59
CA ASN A 25 -18.10 24.05 -2.59
C ASN A 25 -18.57 25.31 -3.32
N ASP A 26 -19.88 25.51 -3.37
CA ASP A 26 -20.47 26.81 -3.66
C ASP A 26 -21.24 27.24 -2.41
N SER A 27 -20.63 28.13 -1.61
CA SER A 27 -21.32 28.76 -0.49
C SER A 27 -20.92 30.22 -0.38
N GLN A 28 -21.70 31.07 -1.04
CA GLN A 28 -21.80 32.48 -0.66
C GLN A 28 -22.58 32.61 0.64
N GLY A 29 -21.92 33.21 1.64
CA GLY A 29 -22.49 34.23 2.52
C GLY A 29 -23.59 33.82 3.50
N ARG A 30 -23.21 33.62 4.76
CA ARG A 30 -23.90 34.31 5.86
C ARG A 30 -23.01 34.45 7.09
N ARG A 31 -22.69 35.71 7.39
CA ARG A 31 -22.10 36.15 8.66
C ARG A 31 -23.12 35.99 9.77
N SER A 32 -22.66 35.54 10.93
CA SER A 32 -23.25 35.90 12.22
C SER A 32 -22.11 36.09 13.22
N ASP A 33 -21.95 37.33 13.64
CA ASP A 33 -21.02 37.78 14.67
C ASP A 33 -21.41 37.21 16.05
N ALA A 34 -20.42 36.82 16.85
CA ALA A 34 -20.48 36.95 18.31
C ALA A 34 -19.07 37.00 18.89
N ASN A 35 -18.87 38.04 19.69
CA ASN A 35 -17.63 38.60 20.23
C ASN A 35 -16.94 37.78 21.35
N ALA A 36 -15.69 38.18 21.58
CA ALA A 36 -15.03 38.50 22.87
C ALA A 36 -13.81 37.61 23.21
N SER A 37 -12.56 38.03 22.92
CA SER A 37 -11.65 38.94 23.69
C SER A 37 -11.03 38.23 24.92
N TRP A 38 -9.72 38.21 25.21
CA TRP A 38 -8.72 39.27 25.49
C TRP A 38 -7.30 38.60 25.55
N TYR A 39 -6.11 39.19 25.33
CA TYR A 39 -5.48 40.40 25.90
C TYR A 39 -4.23 40.80 25.06
N SER A 40 -4.07 42.08 24.71
CA SER A 40 -2.76 42.74 24.53
C SER A 40 -2.90 44.22 24.87
N GLY A 41 -2.03 44.74 25.75
CA GLY A 41 -2.15 46.08 26.35
C GLY A 41 -1.85 47.25 25.39
N SER A 42 -2.77 48.24 25.42
CA SER A 42 -2.61 49.68 25.69
C SER A 42 -1.32 50.45 25.32
N PRO A 43 -1.38 51.81 25.20
CA PRO A 43 -2.51 52.69 24.86
C PRO A 43 -2.15 53.91 23.97
N HIS A 44 -3.15 54.79 23.79
CA HIS A 44 -3.16 56.20 23.32
C HIS A 44 -3.54 56.42 21.84
N ALA A 45 -4.43 57.35 21.47
CA ALA A 45 -5.28 58.29 22.19
C ALA A 45 -6.36 58.82 21.22
N ASP A 46 -7.52 59.14 21.79
CA ASP A 46 -8.36 60.32 21.53
C ASP A 46 -8.95 60.67 20.14
N ALA A 47 -10.28 60.71 20.17
CA ALA A 47 -11.11 61.90 19.93
C ALA A 47 -11.68 62.19 18.52
N GLN A 48 -13.02 62.07 18.49
CA GLN A 48 -13.99 63.14 18.18
C GLN A 48 -14.60 63.29 16.76
N HIS A 49 -15.93 63.06 16.79
CA HIS A 49 -17.05 63.93 16.39
C HIS A 49 -17.45 64.23 14.92
N SER A 50 -18.78 64.03 14.72
CA SER A 50 -19.77 64.92 14.06
C SER A 50 -19.90 64.81 12.53
N THR A 51 -20.92 64.12 12.01
CA THR A 51 -22.29 64.57 11.61
C THR A 51 -22.35 65.53 10.40
N SER A 52 -22.95 65.09 9.28
CA SER A 52 -24.28 65.52 8.77
C SER A 52 -24.47 65.38 7.25
N SER A 53 -25.40 64.48 6.87
CA SER A 53 -26.52 64.64 5.91
C SER A 53 -26.27 64.95 4.40
N PRO A 54 -27.29 64.91 3.50
CA PRO A 54 -27.56 63.76 2.61
C PRO A 54 -27.77 64.19 1.13
N LEU A 55 -28.13 63.28 0.20
CA LEU A 55 -29.07 63.54 -0.91
C LEU A 55 -29.39 62.27 -1.75
N SER A 56 -30.69 61.95 -1.76
CA SER A 56 -31.57 61.40 -2.82
C SER A 56 -31.07 60.42 -3.91
N GLY A 57 -31.84 59.35 -4.12
CA GLY A 57 -31.79 58.57 -5.37
C GLY A 57 -32.67 57.32 -5.49
N THR A 58 -33.99 57.46 -5.33
CA THR A 58 -35.08 56.64 -5.95
C THR A 58 -35.21 55.13 -5.70
N GLN A 59 -36.38 54.80 -5.13
CA GLN A 59 -37.02 53.50 -4.97
C GLN A 59 -37.47 52.87 -6.31
N VAL A 60 -37.59 51.53 -6.35
CA VAL A 60 -38.86 50.86 -6.69
C VAL A 60 -38.98 49.56 -5.89
N ALA A 61 -40.05 49.44 -5.10
CA ALA A 61 -40.50 48.22 -4.44
C ALA A 61 -41.49 47.48 -5.35
N TYR A 62 -41.62 46.15 -5.27
CA TYR A 62 -42.93 45.50 -5.42
C TYR A 62 -43.07 44.20 -4.63
N GLN A 63 -44.32 44.03 -4.18
CA GLN A 63 -44.90 43.16 -3.17
C GLN A 63 -44.81 41.65 -3.40
N ALA A 64 -44.91 40.95 -2.28
CA ALA A 64 -45.27 39.55 -2.16
C ALA A 64 -46.74 39.29 -2.53
N VAL A 65 -46.99 38.13 -3.14
CA VAL A 65 -48.30 37.44 -3.13
C VAL A 65 -48.02 35.96 -2.90
N GLY A 66 -48.74 35.37 -1.94
CA GLY A 66 -48.61 33.98 -1.55
C GLY A 66 -49.66 33.05 -2.17
N GLU A 67 -49.55 31.81 -1.70
CA GLU A 67 -50.50 30.69 -1.72
C GLU A 67 -50.54 29.68 -2.90
N LYS A 68 -50.09 28.47 -2.52
CA LYS A 68 -50.79 27.17 -2.59
C LYS A 68 -50.50 26.19 -3.75
N ALA A 69 -50.45 24.94 -3.30
CA ALA A 69 -50.03 23.71 -3.96
C ALA A 69 -50.94 23.26 -5.12
N GLY A 70 -50.35 22.54 -6.07
CA GLY A 70 -51.05 21.74 -7.06
C GLY A 70 -50.14 20.68 -7.68
N ALA A 71 -50.51 19.40 -7.54
CA ALA A 71 -49.86 18.26 -8.16
C ALA A 71 -50.06 18.26 -9.70
N GLY A 72 -49.04 17.85 -10.47
CA GLY A 72 -49.10 17.81 -11.93
C GLY A 72 -48.17 16.79 -12.59
N ARG A 73 -48.76 15.97 -13.46
CA ARG A 73 -48.27 14.79 -14.23
C ARG A 73 -46.95 14.94 -15.00
N LYS A 74 -46.21 13.81 -15.10
CA LYS A 74 -45.18 13.54 -16.12
C LYS A 74 -45.79 13.48 -17.53
N GLN A 75 -45.23 14.22 -18.49
CA GLN A 75 -45.45 14.03 -19.94
C GLN A 75 -44.22 13.38 -20.59
N SER A 76 -44.41 12.25 -21.25
CA SER A 76 -43.42 11.61 -22.12
C SER A 76 -43.35 12.34 -23.46
N THR A 77 -42.15 12.77 -23.88
CA THR A 77 -41.92 13.32 -25.22
C THR A 77 -41.44 12.21 -26.14
N GLY A 78 -42.23 11.90 -27.18
CA GLY A 78 -41.90 10.89 -28.18
C GLY A 78 -40.82 11.35 -29.17
N LEU A 79 -40.34 10.39 -29.97
CA LEU A 79 -39.22 10.46 -30.94
C LEU A 79 -39.19 11.74 -31.79
N TRP A 80 -40.35 12.30 -32.11
CA TRP A 80 -40.48 13.47 -32.97
C TRP A 80 -40.04 14.78 -32.30
N GLY A 81 -40.17 14.89 -30.97
CA GLY A 81 -39.68 16.03 -30.20
C GLY A 81 -38.15 16.06 -30.07
N TRP A 82 -37.52 14.88 -30.12
CA TRP A 82 -36.07 14.72 -30.05
C TRP A 82 -35.39 15.17 -31.36
N CYS A 83 -35.95 14.79 -32.51
CA CYS A 83 -35.40 15.17 -33.83
C CYS A 83 -35.39 16.69 -34.08
N LYS A 84 -36.32 17.47 -33.48
CA LYS A 84 -36.33 18.93 -33.61
C LYS A 84 -35.25 19.64 -32.79
N ARG A 85 -34.72 19.01 -31.73
CA ARG A 85 -33.73 19.63 -30.85
C ARG A 85 -32.28 19.31 -31.23
N LYS A 86 -32.04 18.29 -32.06
CA LYS A 86 -30.69 17.84 -32.46
C LYS A 86 -30.63 17.41 -33.95
N PRO A 87 -30.73 18.35 -34.90
CA PRO A 87 -30.82 18.03 -36.33
C PRO A 87 -29.55 17.34 -36.88
N LEU A 88 -28.38 17.69 -36.38
CA LEU A 88 -27.10 17.10 -36.81
C LEU A 88 -26.95 15.63 -36.40
N LEU A 89 -27.48 15.24 -35.22
CA LEU A 89 -27.42 13.87 -34.74
C LEU A 89 -28.38 12.95 -35.54
N ALA A 90 -29.52 13.49 -35.96
CA ALA A 90 -30.47 12.77 -36.81
C ALA A 90 -29.91 12.50 -38.22
N ILE A 91 -29.15 13.46 -38.77
CA ILE A 91 -28.46 13.29 -40.07
C ILE A 91 -27.36 12.24 -39.96
N LEU A 92 -26.56 12.26 -38.89
CA LEU A 92 -25.50 11.27 -38.66
C LEU A 92 -26.08 9.83 -38.57
N LEU A 93 -27.18 9.65 -37.86
CA LEU A 93 -27.86 8.36 -37.76
C LEU A 93 -28.42 7.89 -39.11
N LEU A 94 -28.91 8.81 -39.95
CA LEU A 94 -29.38 8.49 -41.30
C LEU A 94 -28.22 8.04 -42.22
N VAL A 95 -27.06 8.69 -42.12
CA VAL A 95 -25.85 8.32 -42.88
C VAL A 95 -25.33 6.94 -42.46
N LEU A 96 -25.32 6.65 -41.16
CA LEU A 96 -24.94 5.33 -40.64
C LEU A 96 -25.90 4.22 -41.08
N LEU A 97 -27.20 4.53 -41.17
CA LEU A 97 -28.21 3.57 -41.64
C LEU A 97 -28.03 3.25 -43.14
N ILE A 98 -27.69 4.25 -43.95
CA ILE A 98 -27.40 4.07 -45.38
C ILE A 98 -26.10 3.26 -45.57
N ALA A 99 -25.07 3.51 -44.76
CA ALA A 99 -23.82 2.73 -44.79
C ALA A 99 -24.04 1.26 -44.37
N ALA A 100 -24.91 1.00 -43.39
CA ALA A 100 -25.26 -0.35 -42.97
C ALA A 100 -26.03 -1.14 -44.04
N ILE A 101 -26.87 -0.46 -44.82
CA ILE A 101 -27.62 -1.08 -45.94
C ILE A 101 -26.70 -1.27 -47.17
N GLY A 102 -25.72 -0.39 -47.39
CA GLY A 102 -24.75 -0.49 -48.48
C GLY A 102 -23.62 -1.52 -48.28
N GLY A 103 -23.40 -1.99 -47.04
CA GLY A 103 -22.31 -2.92 -46.71
C GLY A 103 -22.59 -4.41 -46.94
N ILE A 104 -23.82 -4.77 -47.34
CA ILE A 104 -24.19 -6.15 -47.68
C ILE A 104 -24.12 -6.31 -49.20
N GLY A 105 -22.91 -6.35 -49.75
CA GLY A 105 -22.71 -6.40 -51.20
C GLY A 105 -21.27 -6.61 -51.64
N GLY A 106 -20.73 -7.82 -51.41
CA GLY A 106 -19.49 -8.32 -52.04
C GLY A 106 -18.40 -8.68 -51.01
N GLY A 107 -17.83 -9.87 -50.97
CA GLY A 107 -17.99 -11.08 -51.77
C GLY A 107 -17.05 -12.15 -51.20
N VAL A 108 -17.52 -13.38 -51.12
CA VAL A 108 -16.78 -14.59 -50.73
C VAL A 108 -16.60 -15.45 -51.97
N ALA A 109 -15.35 -15.77 -52.33
CA ALA A 109 -14.91 -16.94 -53.10
C ALA A 109 -13.39 -16.80 -53.31
N ARG A 110 -12.52 -17.82 -53.38
CA ARG A 110 -12.50 -19.26 -53.10
C ARG A 110 -11.08 -19.67 -53.55
N SER A 111 -10.37 -20.54 -52.83
CA SER A 111 -9.62 -21.69 -53.38
C SER A 111 -8.43 -22.08 -52.50
N MET A 112 -8.46 -23.36 -52.14
CA MET A 112 -7.37 -24.17 -51.61
C MET A 112 -6.48 -24.68 -52.76
N MET A 113 -5.44 -25.45 -52.39
CA MET A 113 -4.52 -26.26 -53.23
C MET A 113 -3.36 -25.48 -53.87
N LYS A 114 -2.13 -26.00 -53.98
CA LYS A 114 -1.38 -27.11 -53.36
C LYS A 114 0.01 -27.05 -54.04
N ASP A 115 1.01 -27.57 -53.36
CA ASP A 115 2.27 -28.13 -53.87
C ASP A 115 3.35 -27.17 -54.41
N ASP A 116 4.42 -27.11 -53.60
CA ASP A 116 5.81 -26.87 -53.99
C ASP A 116 6.29 -27.97 -54.97
N ASP A 117 7.06 -27.57 -56.00
CA ASP A 117 8.47 -27.94 -56.17
C ASP A 117 8.94 -27.65 -57.60
N SER A 118 10.07 -26.94 -57.73
CA SER A 118 11.00 -27.20 -58.83
C SER A 118 12.44 -26.99 -58.35
N SER A 119 13.14 -28.12 -58.33
CA SER A 119 14.53 -28.36 -58.00
C SER A 119 15.52 -27.70 -58.96
N SER A 120 16.70 -27.35 -58.46
CA SER A 120 17.95 -27.60 -59.21
C SER A 120 19.01 -28.19 -58.27
N GLN A 121 19.46 -29.39 -58.62
CA GLN A 121 20.48 -30.19 -57.96
C GLN A 121 21.90 -29.76 -58.36
N SER A 122 22.87 -30.05 -57.48
CA SER A 122 24.15 -30.74 -57.73
C SER A 122 25.12 -30.36 -56.58
N ASN A 123 25.89 -31.22 -55.92
CA ASN A 123 26.52 -32.49 -56.26
C ASN A 123 26.79 -33.35 -55.01
N ALA A 124 26.67 -34.68 -55.19
CA ALA A 124 27.59 -35.78 -54.82
C ALA A 124 28.38 -35.73 -53.48
N ALA A 125 28.54 -36.79 -52.68
CA ALA A 125 28.38 -38.22 -52.88
C ALA A 125 28.31 -38.95 -51.50
N THR A 126 27.43 -39.96 -51.40
CA THR A 126 27.57 -41.36 -50.89
C THR A 126 28.79 -41.72 -50.00
N SER A 127 28.75 -42.58 -48.98
CA SER A 127 28.02 -43.86 -48.73
C SER A 127 28.36 -44.28 -47.27
N ASP A 128 27.44 -44.67 -46.40
CA ASP A 128 26.86 -46.01 -46.18
C ASP A 128 27.31 -46.67 -44.85
N ASN A 129 26.27 -47.07 -44.11
CA ASN A 129 26.04 -48.33 -43.40
C ASN A 129 26.93 -48.86 -42.25
N ASN A 130 26.29 -48.86 -41.08
CA ASN A 130 25.70 -50.04 -40.41
C ASN A 130 26.63 -51.08 -39.75
N GLY A 131 26.45 -51.26 -38.42
CA GLY A 131 26.16 -52.58 -37.85
C GLY A 131 27.24 -53.33 -37.06
N SER A 132 26.98 -53.48 -35.75
CA SER A 132 26.94 -54.77 -35.02
C SER A 132 28.21 -55.38 -34.37
N ASN A 133 28.07 -55.59 -33.05
CA ASN A 133 28.47 -56.72 -32.19
C ASN A 133 29.92 -57.07 -31.80
N SER A 134 30.14 -57.01 -30.47
CA SER A 134 30.59 -58.09 -29.57
C SER A 134 31.84 -58.91 -29.92
N SER A 135 32.85 -58.87 -29.04
CA SER A 135 33.20 -59.98 -28.11
C SER A 135 34.51 -59.69 -27.37
N GLY A 136 34.59 -60.14 -26.11
CA GLY A 136 35.73 -59.92 -25.23
C GLY A 136 36.88 -60.89 -25.43
N ASN A 137 38.00 -60.61 -24.75
CA ASN A 137 39.05 -61.59 -24.52
C ASN A 137 39.76 -61.35 -23.17
N LYS A 138 40.07 -62.44 -22.46
CA LYS A 138 40.81 -62.53 -21.20
C LYS A 138 42.17 -63.21 -21.44
N ASN A 139 43.17 -62.86 -20.63
CA ASN A 139 44.32 -63.66 -20.13
C ASN A 139 45.04 -62.76 -19.08
N GLY A 140 45.44 -63.12 -17.85
CA GLY A 140 46.00 -64.36 -17.26
C GLY A 140 47.54 -64.27 -17.30
N GLY A 141 48.38 -64.28 -16.25
CA GLY A 141 48.26 -64.41 -14.78
C GLY A 141 49.67 -64.38 -14.11
N ASN A 142 49.70 -64.74 -12.81
CA ASN A 142 50.80 -65.17 -11.93
C ASN A 142 51.44 -64.23 -10.86
N SER A 143 51.32 -64.69 -9.60
CA SER A 143 51.95 -64.22 -8.34
C SER A 143 53.40 -64.70 -8.16
N PRO A 144 54.11 -64.22 -7.12
CA PRO A 144 54.19 -65.02 -5.89
C PRO A 144 54.07 -64.23 -4.57
N THR A 145 53.93 -65.03 -3.51
CA THR A 145 53.68 -64.79 -2.08
C THR A 145 54.80 -64.09 -1.28
N GLY A 146 54.45 -63.35 -0.23
CA GLY A 146 55.37 -62.93 0.84
C GLY A 146 54.78 -61.92 1.84
N THR A 147 54.64 -62.36 3.09
CA THR A 147 54.00 -61.80 4.29
C THR A 147 54.47 -60.41 4.76
N THR A 148 53.56 -59.52 5.23
CA THR A 148 53.68 -58.79 6.52
C THR A 148 52.36 -58.11 6.92
N SER A 149 52.08 -58.18 8.22
CA SER A 149 50.98 -57.62 9.01
C SER A 149 50.69 -56.12 8.82
N GLY A 150 49.40 -55.74 8.81
CA GLY A 150 48.96 -54.34 8.88
C GLY A 150 47.48 -54.21 9.21
N THR A 151 47.20 -53.70 10.40
CA THR A 151 45.94 -53.55 11.12
C THR A 151 44.89 -52.71 10.35
N SER A 152 43.62 -53.06 10.55
CA SER A 152 42.44 -52.31 10.10
C SER A 152 42.41 -50.87 10.59
N SER A 153 42.16 -49.91 9.69
CA SER A 153 41.64 -48.58 10.03
C SER A 153 40.44 -48.25 9.13
N SER A 154 39.30 -48.06 9.78
CA SER A 154 38.02 -47.65 9.21
C SER A 154 38.14 -46.30 8.52
N ALA A 155 37.67 -46.20 7.28
CA ALA A 155 37.48 -44.91 6.61
C ALA A 155 36.39 -44.10 7.37
N SER A 156 36.78 -42.92 7.86
CA SER A 156 35.85 -41.96 8.47
C SER A 156 34.91 -41.38 7.40
N PRO A 157 33.64 -41.13 7.74
CA PRO A 157 32.70 -40.47 6.83
C PRO A 157 33.08 -39.01 6.66
N THR A 158 33.16 -38.58 5.40
CA THR A 158 33.39 -37.20 4.98
C THR A 158 32.29 -36.29 5.54
N SER A 159 32.66 -35.37 6.42
CA SER A 159 31.74 -34.36 6.98
C SER A 159 31.30 -33.40 5.88
N THR A 160 29.99 -33.36 5.61
CA THR A 160 29.34 -32.31 4.82
C THR A 160 29.70 -30.95 5.43
N PRO A 161 30.14 -29.95 4.65
CA PRO A 161 30.42 -28.63 5.20
C PRO A 161 29.13 -28.05 5.80
N SER A 162 29.15 -27.78 7.11
CA SER A 162 28.09 -27.05 7.79
C SER A 162 27.88 -25.71 7.10
N ALA A 163 26.64 -25.37 6.78
CA ALA A 163 26.30 -24.03 6.29
C ALA A 163 26.86 -22.98 7.28
N ALA A 164 27.51 -21.94 6.74
CA ALA A 164 28.08 -20.88 7.55
C ALA A 164 27.00 -20.23 8.43
N ALA A 165 27.32 -19.93 9.68
CA ALA A 165 26.38 -19.30 10.60
C ALA A 165 25.96 -17.91 10.06
N ILE A 166 24.65 -17.64 10.03
CA ILE A 166 24.10 -16.33 9.64
C ILE A 166 24.43 -15.33 10.75
N VAL A 167 25.24 -14.32 10.42
CA VAL A 167 25.57 -13.22 11.34
C VAL A 167 24.38 -12.26 11.38
N PRO A 168 23.76 -12.01 12.55
CA PRO A 168 22.66 -11.07 12.66
C PRO A 168 23.05 -9.65 12.20
N LEU A 169 22.18 -8.99 11.44
CA LEU A 169 22.32 -7.55 11.21
C LEU A 169 22.15 -6.80 12.54
N PRO A 170 22.85 -5.66 12.70
CA PRO A 170 22.56 -4.73 13.78
C PRO A 170 21.10 -4.30 13.77
N ALA A 171 20.50 -4.12 14.94
CA ALA A 171 19.13 -3.63 15.04
C ALA A 171 19.05 -2.17 14.57
N TRP A 172 18.03 -1.84 13.80
CA TRP A 172 17.73 -0.45 13.41
C TRP A 172 17.40 0.39 14.64
N ASN A 173 18.00 1.57 14.75
CA ASN A 173 17.81 2.52 15.84
C ASN A 173 16.90 3.66 15.38
N TRP A 174 15.59 3.44 15.50
CA TRP A 174 14.56 4.45 15.21
C TRP A 174 14.72 5.75 16.01
N ALA A 175 15.36 5.70 17.18
CA ALA A 175 15.61 6.88 18.00
C ALA A 175 16.90 7.64 17.64
N ASP A 176 17.74 7.15 16.72
CA ASP A 176 18.89 7.93 16.23
C ASP A 176 18.40 8.98 15.23
N PRO A 177 18.55 10.29 15.51
CA PRO A 177 18.16 11.34 14.59
C PRO A 177 18.96 11.35 13.28
N LYS A 178 19.99 10.51 13.14
CA LYS A 178 20.79 10.36 11.93
C LYS A 178 20.48 9.08 11.15
N GLU A 179 19.77 8.11 11.74
CA GLU A 179 19.22 7.00 10.97
C GLU A 179 17.94 7.45 10.24
N LYS A 180 17.89 7.22 8.94
CA LYS A 180 16.82 7.68 8.05
C LYS A 180 16.39 6.56 7.14
N VAL A 181 15.11 6.24 7.16
CA VAL A 181 14.50 5.27 6.25
C VAL A 181 14.51 5.86 4.85
N MET A 182 15.27 5.22 3.97
CA MET A 182 15.24 5.40 2.52
C MET A 182 14.61 4.14 1.96
N GLY A 183 13.27 4.12 1.93
CA GLY A 183 12.51 2.90 1.70
C GLY A 183 11.72 2.86 0.41
N VAL A 184 11.36 1.65 0.00
CA VAL A 184 10.37 1.38 -1.06
C VAL A 184 9.43 0.25 -0.64
N GLY A 185 8.16 0.36 -1.02
CA GLY A 185 7.15 -0.68 -0.84
C GLY A 185 7.18 -1.71 -1.97
N LEU A 186 6.92 -2.98 -1.65
CA LEU A 186 6.68 -4.04 -2.63
C LEU A 186 5.18 -4.29 -2.82
N GLY A 187 4.47 -3.24 -3.24
CA GLY A 187 3.04 -3.32 -3.59
C GLY A 187 2.79 -4.29 -4.74
N ASN A 188 1.59 -4.87 -4.77
CA ASN A 188 1.17 -5.90 -5.73
C ASN A 188 2.02 -7.19 -5.73
N TYR A 189 2.92 -7.41 -4.76
CA TYR A 189 3.76 -8.62 -4.74
C TYR A 189 3.11 -9.78 -3.97
N LEU A 190 2.90 -9.62 -2.66
CA LEU A 190 2.32 -10.66 -1.79
C LEU A 190 0.87 -10.37 -1.40
N ASN A 191 0.41 -9.15 -1.66
CA ASN A 191 -0.96 -8.66 -1.53
C ASN A 191 -1.28 -7.92 -2.84
N ILE A 192 -2.33 -8.35 -3.54
CA ILE A 192 -2.61 -7.95 -4.91
C ILE A 192 -3.51 -6.72 -4.94
N GLU A 193 -3.13 -5.74 -5.75
CA GLU A 193 -3.92 -4.56 -6.04
C GLU A 193 -4.01 -4.40 -7.55
N ARG A 194 -5.23 -4.52 -8.08
CA ARG A 194 -5.47 -4.52 -9.53
C ARG A 194 -4.92 -3.28 -10.21
N TRP A 195 -4.98 -2.12 -9.56
CA TRP A 195 -4.53 -0.86 -10.17
C TRP A 195 -3.02 -0.83 -10.46
N LEU A 196 -2.21 -1.59 -9.71
CA LEU A 196 -0.75 -1.62 -9.88
C LEU A 196 -0.27 -2.50 -11.05
N ASP A 197 -1.10 -3.42 -11.54
CA ASP A 197 -0.85 -4.20 -12.76
C ASP A 197 -2.19 -4.66 -13.37
N GLU A 198 -2.90 -3.70 -13.94
CA GLU A 198 -4.29 -3.89 -14.36
C GLU A 198 -4.44 -4.84 -15.55
N ASP A 199 -3.52 -4.78 -16.51
CA ASP A 199 -3.56 -5.65 -17.69
C ASP A 199 -3.34 -7.11 -17.29
N TRP A 200 -2.33 -7.40 -16.44
CA TRP A 200 -2.12 -8.75 -15.91
C TRP A 200 -3.35 -9.22 -15.13
N PHE A 201 -3.82 -8.41 -14.18
CA PHE A 201 -4.94 -8.78 -13.31
C PHE A 201 -6.19 -9.14 -14.13
N ARG A 202 -6.55 -8.30 -15.11
CA ARG A 202 -7.71 -8.54 -15.99
C ARG A 202 -7.50 -9.77 -16.88
N SER A 203 -6.27 -10.00 -17.35
CA SER A 203 -5.96 -11.16 -18.19
C SER A 203 -6.18 -12.50 -17.47
N VAL A 204 -5.98 -12.53 -16.14
CA VAL A 204 -6.13 -13.75 -15.34
C VAL A 204 -7.51 -13.86 -14.70
N ALA A 205 -8.04 -12.79 -14.11
CA ALA A 205 -9.27 -12.82 -13.33
C ALA A 205 -10.52 -12.35 -14.10
N GLY A 206 -10.34 -11.59 -15.18
CA GLY A 206 -11.41 -10.99 -15.97
C GLY A 206 -11.74 -9.54 -15.62
N ASP A 207 -12.42 -8.86 -16.54
CA ASP A 207 -12.66 -7.40 -16.49
C ASP A 207 -13.55 -6.95 -15.33
N ASP A 208 -14.49 -7.80 -14.90
CA ASP A 208 -15.48 -7.51 -13.87
C ASP A 208 -14.99 -7.84 -12.45
N VAL A 209 -13.72 -8.22 -12.28
CA VAL A 209 -13.12 -8.54 -10.97
C VAL A 209 -12.31 -7.36 -10.44
N TRP A 210 -12.61 -6.89 -9.23
CA TRP A 210 -12.14 -5.58 -8.76
C TRP A 210 -11.03 -5.62 -7.69
N ASP A 211 -10.80 -6.78 -7.08
CA ASP A 211 -9.89 -6.96 -5.95
C ASP A 211 -9.42 -8.42 -5.82
N GLU A 212 -8.51 -8.67 -4.88
CA GLU A 212 -7.98 -10.00 -4.64
C GLU A 212 -9.07 -10.99 -4.16
N TRP A 213 -10.05 -10.56 -3.36
CA TRP A 213 -11.20 -11.40 -3.00
C TRP A 213 -11.89 -11.98 -4.24
N GLY A 214 -12.24 -11.12 -5.19
CA GLY A 214 -12.89 -11.52 -6.44
C GLY A 214 -11.98 -12.38 -7.31
N LEU A 215 -10.66 -12.15 -7.31
CA LEU A 215 -9.70 -12.99 -8.03
C LEU A 215 -9.73 -14.43 -7.49
N HIS A 216 -9.59 -14.59 -6.17
CA HIS A 216 -9.59 -15.91 -5.55
C HIS A 216 -10.94 -16.63 -5.74
N GLN A 217 -12.05 -15.89 -5.66
CA GLN A 217 -13.38 -16.44 -5.90
C GLN A 217 -13.59 -16.89 -7.35
N THR A 218 -13.11 -16.11 -8.32
CA THR A 218 -13.32 -16.37 -9.74
C THR A 218 -12.46 -17.51 -10.24
N LEU A 219 -11.19 -17.56 -9.81
CA LEU A 219 -10.24 -18.58 -10.24
C LEU A 219 -10.42 -19.91 -9.52
N GLY A 220 -10.88 -19.88 -8.27
CA GLY A 220 -10.88 -21.04 -7.39
C GLY A 220 -9.47 -21.45 -6.95
N PRO A 221 -9.34 -22.46 -6.06
CA PRO A 221 -8.10 -22.71 -5.34
C PRO A 221 -6.90 -23.06 -6.22
N GLU A 222 -7.06 -23.99 -7.15
CA GLU A 222 -5.95 -24.53 -7.96
C GLU A 222 -5.40 -23.48 -8.92
N LYS A 223 -6.30 -22.76 -9.62
CA LYS A 223 -5.88 -21.75 -10.58
C LYS A 223 -5.33 -20.50 -9.91
N THR A 224 -5.89 -20.10 -8.76
CA THR A 224 -5.33 -19.03 -7.93
C THR A 224 -3.89 -19.34 -7.54
N LYS A 225 -3.64 -20.57 -7.06
CA LYS A 225 -2.30 -21.01 -6.71
C LYS A 225 -1.34 -20.90 -7.88
N GLU A 226 -1.69 -21.48 -9.04
CA GLU A 226 -0.88 -21.44 -10.24
C GLU A 226 -0.52 -20.00 -10.66
N VAL A 227 -1.53 -19.12 -10.75
CA VAL A 227 -1.37 -17.74 -11.22
C VAL A 227 -0.56 -16.90 -10.23
N LEU A 228 -0.86 -16.98 -8.94
CA LEU A 228 -0.17 -16.16 -7.93
C LEU A 228 1.24 -16.66 -7.64
N GLU A 229 1.51 -17.97 -7.71
CA GLU A 229 2.89 -18.48 -7.62
C GLU A 229 3.74 -18.03 -8.81
N ALA A 230 3.17 -18.03 -10.02
CA ALA A 230 3.86 -17.54 -11.21
C ALA A 230 4.14 -16.03 -11.09
N HIS A 231 3.14 -15.24 -10.68
CA HIS A 231 3.31 -13.80 -10.41
C HIS A 231 4.41 -13.54 -9.38
N GLN A 232 4.35 -14.21 -8.23
CA GLN A 232 5.35 -14.08 -7.17
C GLN A 232 6.74 -14.57 -7.58
N ALA A 233 6.86 -15.42 -8.59
CA ALA A 233 8.15 -15.87 -9.10
C ALA A 233 8.83 -14.84 -10.03
N SER A 234 8.05 -13.98 -10.70
CA SER A 234 8.57 -13.08 -11.74
C SER A 234 8.46 -11.59 -11.41
N PHE A 235 7.48 -11.19 -10.59
CA PHE A 235 7.18 -9.77 -10.36
C PHE A 235 8.28 -9.05 -9.58
N ILE A 236 8.80 -9.67 -8.50
CA ILE A 236 9.97 -9.21 -7.74
C ILE A 236 11.04 -10.30 -7.76
N GLN A 237 12.28 -9.92 -8.05
CA GLN A 237 13.42 -10.83 -8.16
C GLN A 237 14.60 -10.37 -7.30
N GLU A 238 15.52 -11.28 -6.95
CA GLU A 238 16.69 -10.94 -6.13
C GLU A 238 17.53 -9.81 -6.74
N SER A 239 17.66 -9.78 -8.07
CA SER A 239 18.40 -8.73 -8.80
C SER A 239 17.79 -7.34 -8.67
N ASP A 240 16.50 -7.23 -8.33
CA ASP A 240 15.89 -5.93 -8.06
C ASP A 240 16.55 -5.28 -6.83
N PHE A 241 16.95 -6.08 -5.82
CA PHE A 241 17.53 -5.58 -4.58
C PHE A 241 18.93 -4.99 -4.77
N ASP A 242 19.69 -5.47 -5.76
CA ASP A 242 20.98 -4.88 -6.12
C ASP A 242 20.80 -3.44 -6.62
N GLN A 243 19.80 -3.21 -7.47
CA GLN A 243 19.46 -1.86 -7.95
C GLN A 243 18.98 -0.97 -6.81
N LEU A 244 18.18 -1.50 -5.88
CA LEU A 244 17.69 -0.70 -4.74
C LEU A 244 18.84 -0.18 -3.86
N VAL A 245 19.83 -1.03 -3.55
CA VAL A 245 21.04 -0.62 -2.81
C VAL A 245 21.86 0.40 -3.59
N GLU A 246 22.00 0.20 -4.90
CA GLU A 246 22.73 1.11 -5.79
C GLU A 246 22.13 2.53 -5.82
N TYR A 247 20.81 2.65 -5.64
CA TYR A 247 20.11 3.93 -5.50
C TYR A 247 20.01 4.44 -4.05
N GLY A 248 20.73 3.80 -3.12
CA GLY A 248 20.85 4.24 -1.73
C GLY A 248 19.64 3.90 -0.86
N LEU A 249 18.81 2.92 -1.25
CA LEU A 249 17.78 2.42 -0.36
C LEU A 249 18.38 1.53 0.73
N ASN A 250 17.76 1.59 1.91
CA ASN A 250 18.17 0.81 3.08
C ASN A 250 17.03 0.00 3.70
N THR A 251 15.78 0.21 3.26
CA THR A 251 14.61 -0.42 3.85
C THR A 251 13.62 -0.88 2.79
N ILE A 252 13.03 -2.06 2.98
CA ILE A 252 11.98 -2.63 2.15
C ILE A 252 10.71 -2.77 2.99
N ARG A 253 9.59 -2.20 2.56
CA ARG A 253 8.27 -2.45 3.18
C ARG A 253 7.55 -3.52 2.38
N VAL A 254 7.12 -4.59 3.05
CA VAL A 254 6.49 -5.75 2.42
C VAL A 254 5.05 -5.90 2.91
N PRO A 255 4.06 -5.49 2.11
CA PRO A 255 2.65 -5.80 2.34
C PRO A 255 2.41 -7.31 2.32
N ILE A 256 1.81 -7.86 3.36
CA ILE A 256 1.34 -9.25 3.40
C ILE A 256 -0.10 -9.34 3.90
N PRO A 257 -0.86 -10.33 3.41
CA PRO A 257 -2.22 -10.53 3.86
C PRO A 257 -2.34 -11.55 5.01
N TYR A 258 -3.38 -11.43 5.84
CA TYR A 258 -3.58 -12.35 6.98
C TYR A 258 -3.75 -13.82 6.58
N TRP A 259 -4.27 -14.12 5.38
CA TRP A 259 -4.55 -15.50 4.95
C TRP A 259 -3.30 -16.33 4.70
N CYS A 260 -2.11 -15.71 4.67
CA CYS A 260 -0.85 -16.46 4.71
C CYS A 260 -0.43 -16.91 6.12
N LEU A 261 -1.05 -16.34 7.16
CA LEU A 261 -0.70 -16.57 8.57
C LEU A 261 -1.73 -17.41 9.31
N ILE A 262 -3.02 -17.18 9.07
CA ILE A 262 -4.10 -17.91 9.74
C ILE A 262 -5.11 -18.46 8.72
N PRO A 263 -5.84 -19.54 9.07
CA PRO A 263 -6.87 -20.08 8.20
C PRO A 263 -7.98 -19.06 7.87
N THR A 264 -8.49 -19.14 6.65
CA THR A 264 -9.71 -18.48 6.23
C THR A 264 -10.93 -19.08 6.95
N GLN A 265 -11.99 -18.29 7.09
CA GLN A 265 -13.24 -18.67 7.74
C GLN A 265 -14.46 -18.19 6.95
N GLY A 266 -15.58 -18.90 7.12
CA GLY A 266 -16.83 -18.55 6.46
C GLY A 266 -16.73 -18.68 4.94
N ASN A 267 -17.02 -17.59 4.23
CA ASN A 267 -16.99 -17.51 2.77
C ASN A 267 -15.73 -16.82 2.23
N GLU A 268 -14.70 -16.60 3.06
CA GLU A 268 -13.41 -16.06 2.62
C GLU A 268 -12.80 -16.97 1.54
N PRO A 269 -12.63 -16.48 0.29
CA PRO A 269 -12.20 -17.32 -0.82
C PRO A 269 -10.68 -17.53 -0.85
N TYR A 270 -9.95 -16.86 0.05
CA TYR A 270 -8.51 -16.74 -0.07
C TYR A 270 -7.77 -18.07 0.02
N VAL A 271 -6.73 -18.17 -0.79
CA VAL A 271 -5.81 -19.29 -0.88
C VAL A 271 -4.44 -18.81 -0.38
N ASN A 272 -3.91 -19.51 0.62
CA ASN A 272 -2.49 -19.37 0.97
C ASN A 272 -1.66 -20.09 -0.10
N VAL A 273 -0.79 -19.37 -0.79
CA VAL A 273 -0.01 -19.91 -1.91
C VAL A 273 1.44 -20.05 -1.49
N SER A 274 2.24 -18.99 -1.57
CA SER A 274 3.67 -18.98 -1.23
C SER A 274 4.13 -17.69 -0.53
N GLN A 275 3.20 -16.89 0.02
CA GLN A 275 3.53 -15.56 0.56
C GLN A 275 4.62 -15.59 1.63
N LEU A 276 4.59 -16.53 2.58
CA LEU A 276 5.61 -16.62 3.63
C LEU A 276 6.96 -17.11 3.09
N ASP A 277 6.97 -17.98 2.08
CA ASP A 277 8.21 -18.43 1.43
C ASP A 277 8.86 -17.28 0.63
N ARG A 278 8.03 -16.46 -0.02
CA ARG A 278 8.47 -15.27 -0.74
C ARG A 278 8.91 -14.16 0.20
N LEU A 279 8.24 -13.97 1.34
CA LEU A 279 8.71 -13.09 2.41
C LEU A 279 10.06 -13.57 2.98
N SER A 280 10.24 -14.89 3.15
CA SER A 280 11.53 -15.49 3.54
C SER A 280 12.63 -15.12 2.55
N SER A 281 12.35 -15.22 1.25
CA SER A 281 13.27 -14.83 0.17
C SER A 281 13.62 -13.34 0.26
N VAL A 282 12.63 -12.46 0.45
CA VAL A 282 12.88 -11.01 0.65
C VAL A 282 13.79 -10.77 1.84
N MET A 283 13.55 -11.45 2.97
CA MET A 283 14.39 -11.32 4.17
C MET A 283 15.83 -11.80 3.94
N GLU A 284 16.02 -12.89 3.20
CA GLU A 284 17.35 -13.35 2.78
C GLU A 284 18.05 -12.34 1.86
N TRP A 285 17.38 -11.88 0.80
CA TRP A 285 17.94 -10.91 -0.14
C TRP A 285 18.31 -9.60 0.52
N SER A 286 17.51 -9.19 1.52
CA SER A 286 17.77 -8.03 2.35
C SER A 286 18.98 -8.23 3.24
N HIS A 287 19.10 -9.39 3.90
CA HIS A 287 20.23 -9.73 4.76
C HIS A 287 21.56 -9.68 4.01
N LYS A 288 21.62 -10.29 2.81
CA LYS A 288 22.82 -10.30 1.94
C LYS A 288 23.35 -8.90 1.61
N ARG A 289 22.50 -7.88 1.71
CA ARG A 289 22.75 -6.50 1.29
C ARG A 289 22.72 -5.50 2.44
N GLY A 290 22.48 -5.95 3.67
CA GLY A 290 22.32 -5.07 4.82
C GLY A 290 21.07 -4.19 4.77
N LEU A 291 20.04 -4.60 4.01
CA LEU A 291 18.74 -3.92 4.00
C LEU A 291 17.89 -4.38 5.19
N HIS A 292 17.05 -3.47 5.68
CA HIS A 292 16.04 -3.74 6.68
C HIS A 292 14.67 -3.99 6.05
N VAL A 293 13.81 -4.72 6.77
CA VAL A 293 12.46 -5.07 6.33
C VAL A 293 11.43 -4.57 7.32
N ILE A 294 10.44 -3.83 6.82
CA ILE A 294 9.18 -3.56 7.51
C ILE A 294 8.16 -4.58 6.99
N ILE A 295 7.65 -5.43 7.87
CA ILE A 295 6.57 -6.36 7.52
C ILE A 295 5.23 -5.69 7.82
N ASP A 296 4.39 -5.54 6.81
CA ASP A 296 3.14 -4.83 6.92
C ASP A 296 1.93 -5.75 6.75
N LEU A 297 1.13 -5.89 7.81
CA LEU A 297 -0.15 -6.59 7.75
C LEU A 297 -1.16 -5.72 6.99
N HIS A 298 -1.12 -5.85 5.68
CA HIS A 298 -1.78 -4.97 4.73
C HIS A 298 -3.27 -5.30 4.54
N ALA A 299 -3.62 -6.57 4.73
CA ALA A 299 -5.00 -7.06 4.75
C ALA A 299 -5.27 -7.80 6.07
N MET A 300 -6.27 -7.34 6.81
CA MET A 300 -6.70 -7.95 8.08
C MET A 300 -8.05 -8.67 7.93
N PRO A 301 -8.36 -9.66 8.80
CA PRO A 301 -9.65 -10.33 8.80
C PRO A 301 -10.81 -9.33 8.79
N GLY A 302 -11.76 -9.54 7.87
CA GLY A 302 -12.95 -8.69 7.73
C GLY A 302 -12.73 -7.38 6.97
N SER A 303 -11.52 -7.10 6.47
CA SER A 303 -11.12 -5.82 5.86
C SER A 303 -11.20 -4.63 6.82
N GLN A 304 -10.07 -3.93 7.00
CA GLN A 304 -9.97 -2.79 7.90
C GLN A 304 -10.34 -1.45 7.24
N SER A 305 -10.31 -1.38 5.91
CA SER A 305 -10.56 -0.16 5.15
C SER A 305 -11.76 -0.28 4.21
N GLY A 306 -12.13 -1.49 3.80
CA GLY A 306 -13.11 -1.72 2.75
C GLY A 306 -12.58 -1.46 1.34
N ASP A 307 -11.26 -1.32 1.17
CA ASP A 307 -10.60 -1.07 -0.13
C ASP A 307 -9.85 -2.30 -0.64
N GLN A 308 -9.54 -2.32 -1.93
CA GLN A 308 -8.80 -3.41 -2.58
C GLN A 308 -7.46 -3.73 -1.91
N ALA A 309 -6.77 -2.71 -1.37
CA ALA A 309 -5.51 -2.89 -0.64
C ALA A 309 -5.67 -3.79 0.59
N SER A 310 -6.84 -3.79 1.22
CA SER A 310 -7.17 -4.70 2.32
C SER A 310 -7.63 -6.10 1.87
N GLY A 311 -7.48 -6.41 0.57
CA GLY A 311 -7.88 -7.66 -0.09
C GLY A 311 -9.34 -7.71 -0.54
N HIS A 312 -10.20 -6.80 -0.08
CA HIS A 312 -11.64 -6.84 -0.37
C HIS A 312 -12.27 -5.44 -0.37
N ASN A 313 -12.78 -5.03 -1.53
CA ASN A 313 -13.65 -3.89 -1.70
C ASN A 313 -15.02 -4.20 -1.08
N THR A 314 -15.35 -3.53 0.02
CA THR A 314 -16.63 -3.70 0.70
C THR A 314 -17.06 -2.41 1.39
N SER A 315 -18.36 -2.12 1.34
CA SER A 315 -18.95 -1.01 2.11
C SER A 315 -19.17 -1.35 3.58
N ASN A 316 -18.97 -2.61 3.98
CA ASN A 316 -19.19 -3.09 5.33
C ASN A 316 -17.93 -3.80 5.88
N PRO A 317 -16.85 -3.05 6.16
CA PRO A 317 -15.65 -3.60 6.79
C PRO A 317 -15.98 -4.15 8.19
N LEU A 318 -15.63 -5.41 8.42
CA LEU A 318 -15.95 -6.15 9.64
C LEU A 318 -14.80 -6.19 10.65
N PHE A 319 -13.61 -5.70 10.28
CA PHE A 319 -12.42 -5.68 11.14
C PHE A 319 -12.69 -5.20 12.56
N PHE A 320 -13.51 -4.16 12.73
CA PHE A 320 -13.81 -3.56 14.04
C PHE A 320 -14.75 -4.39 14.92
N GLN A 321 -15.32 -5.49 14.42
CA GLN A 321 -16.19 -6.36 15.21
C GLN A 321 -15.39 -7.34 16.08
N PRO A 322 -15.91 -7.76 17.25
CA PRO A 322 -15.15 -8.58 18.21
C PRO A 322 -14.56 -9.89 17.65
N ALA A 323 -15.30 -10.58 16.78
CA ALA A 323 -14.85 -11.83 16.17
C ALA A 323 -13.63 -11.62 15.26
N TYR A 324 -13.64 -10.54 14.46
CA TYR A 324 -12.54 -10.20 13.56
C TYR A 324 -11.35 -9.62 14.33
N GLN A 325 -11.57 -8.81 15.37
CA GLN A 325 -10.51 -8.37 16.28
C GLN A 325 -9.76 -9.56 16.92
N THR A 326 -10.48 -10.61 17.31
CA THR A 326 -9.86 -11.84 17.85
C THR A 326 -8.93 -12.50 16.83
N ARG A 327 -9.39 -12.65 15.58
CA ARG A 327 -8.57 -13.19 14.48
C ARG A 327 -7.42 -12.25 14.09
N SER A 328 -7.61 -10.94 14.15
CA SER A 328 -6.59 -9.93 13.89
C SER A 328 -5.44 -10.04 14.91
N ILE A 329 -5.76 -10.21 16.20
CA ILE A 329 -4.75 -10.48 17.22
C ILE A 329 -4.04 -11.83 16.99
N GLN A 330 -4.78 -12.86 16.60
CA GLN A 330 -4.18 -14.16 16.26
C GLN A 330 -3.21 -14.04 15.07
N THR A 331 -3.55 -13.22 14.09
CA THR A 331 -2.70 -12.91 12.92
C THR A 331 -1.37 -12.32 13.38
N VAL A 332 -1.41 -11.26 14.21
CA VAL A 332 -0.20 -10.63 14.78
C VAL A 332 0.61 -11.62 15.61
N GLN A 333 -0.04 -12.44 16.44
CA GLN A 333 0.66 -13.46 17.25
C GLN A 333 1.36 -14.51 16.36
N THR A 334 0.72 -14.92 15.28
CA THR A 334 1.27 -15.92 14.35
C THR A 334 2.47 -15.35 13.59
N LEU A 335 2.38 -14.08 13.16
CA LEU A 335 3.51 -13.38 12.56
C LEU A 335 4.70 -13.27 13.53
N ILE A 336 4.47 -12.88 14.79
CA ILE A 336 5.53 -12.81 15.81
C ILE A 336 6.23 -14.16 15.96
N ASN A 337 5.46 -15.26 16.02
CA ASN A 337 6.03 -16.60 16.15
C ASN A 337 6.83 -17.00 14.91
N TRP A 338 6.32 -16.69 13.71
CA TRP A 338 7.01 -16.96 12.46
C TRP A 338 8.34 -16.20 12.37
N ILE A 339 8.34 -14.88 12.65
CA ILE A 339 9.56 -14.06 12.69
C ILE A 339 10.54 -14.60 13.74
N GLY A 340 10.07 -14.94 14.94
CA GLY A 340 10.91 -15.41 16.04
C GLY A 340 11.72 -16.67 15.71
N ASN A 341 11.16 -17.52 14.84
CA ASN A 341 11.76 -18.76 14.35
C ASN A 341 12.53 -18.60 13.03
N HIS A 342 12.48 -17.42 12.39
CA HIS A 342 13.10 -17.19 11.09
C HIS A 342 14.61 -16.94 11.21
N PRO A 343 15.46 -17.56 10.37
CA PRO A 343 16.91 -17.39 10.43
C PRO A 343 17.36 -15.93 10.18
N TYR A 344 16.71 -15.25 9.24
CA TYR A 344 17.02 -13.86 8.86
C TYR A 344 16.28 -12.80 9.70
N LYS A 345 15.71 -13.15 10.86
CA LYS A 345 14.85 -12.23 11.65
C LYS A 345 15.49 -10.89 12.03
N SER A 346 16.82 -10.79 12.04
CA SER A 346 17.53 -9.54 12.33
C SER A 346 17.29 -8.43 11.31
N VAL A 347 16.85 -8.77 10.09
CA VAL A 347 16.52 -7.74 9.09
C VAL A 347 15.24 -6.98 9.45
N VAL A 348 14.35 -7.56 10.27
CA VAL A 348 13.05 -6.95 10.59
C VAL A 348 13.26 -5.73 11.47
N SER A 349 13.07 -4.54 10.91
CA SER A 349 13.17 -3.26 11.64
C SER A 349 11.83 -2.80 12.20
N GLY A 350 10.72 -3.36 11.74
CA GLY A 350 9.40 -3.07 12.31
C GLY A 350 8.29 -3.94 11.74
N VAL A 351 7.16 -3.94 12.45
CA VAL A 351 5.92 -4.59 12.04
C VAL A 351 4.80 -3.55 12.07
N THR A 352 4.09 -3.42 10.94
CA THR A 352 2.82 -2.69 10.90
C THR A 352 1.69 -3.68 11.20
N PRO A 353 0.99 -3.56 12.34
CA PRO A 353 0.01 -4.56 12.76
C PRO A 353 -1.32 -4.46 12.00
N VAL A 354 -1.56 -3.34 11.32
CA VAL A 354 -2.69 -3.11 10.41
C VAL A 354 -2.39 -1.88 9.54
N ASN A 355 -2.53 -2.04 8.22
CA ASN A 355 -2.44 -0.94 7.27
C ASN A 355 -3.76 -0.13 7.19
N GLU A 356 -3.69 1.20 7.19
CA GLU A 356 -4.80 2.10 6.85
C GLU A 356 -6.22 1.73 7.36
N PRO A 357 -6.42 1.44 8.67
CA PRO A 357 -7.76 1.15 9.18
C PRO A 357 -8.67 2.37 9.04
N LYS A 358 -9.85 2.24 8.43
CA LYS A 358 -10.83 3.32 8.27
C LYS A 358 -11.78 3.42 9.46
N ALA A 359 -11.34 4.10 10.51
CA ALA A 359 -12.15 4.43 11.68
C ALA A 359 -12.95 5.74 11.50
N GLN A 360 -13.66 5.85 10.37
CA GLN A 360 -14.42 7.04 9.96
C GLN A 360 -15.81 6.70 9.45
N PHE A 361 -16.71 7.68 9.49
CA PHE A 361 -17.95 7.69 8.71
C PHE A 361 -17.68 8.36 7.36
N GLY A 362 -17.45 7.54 6.32
CA GLY A 362 -16.94 8.03 5.05
C GLY A 362 -15.60 8.75 5.25
N PHE A 363 -15.41 9.89 4.58
CA PHE A 363 -14.21 10.73 4.70
C PHE A 363 -14.46 12.04 5.48
N SER A 364 -15.64 12.19 6.09
CA SER A 364 -16.10 13.47 6.63
C SER A 364 -15.96 13.60 8.14
N SER A 365 -16.02 12.49 8.88
CA SER A 365 -15.97 12.52 10.34
C SER A 365 -15.43 11.21 10.91
N ASN A 366 -14.92 11.31 12.13
CA ASN A 366 -14.39 10.17 12.87
C ASN A 366 -15.53 9.30 13.44
N ASP A 367 -15.32 7.98 13.43
CA ASP A 367 -16.20 7.02 14.12
C ASP A 367 -15.57 6.69 15.50
N PRO A 368 -16.13 7.21 16.61
CA PRO A 368 -15.51 7.08 17.93
C PRO A 368 -15.46 5.63 18.42
N ASP A 369 -16.43 4.79 18.04
CA ASP A 369 -16.46 3.38 18.46
C ASP A 369 -15.37 2.59 17.75
N LYS A 370 -15.19 2.81 16.43
CA LYS A 370 -14.09 2.21 15.68
C LYS A 370 -12.73 2.71 16.16
N LEU A 371 -12.62 3.99 16.52
CA LEU A 371 -11.39 4.55 17.09
C LEU A 371 -11.05 3.92 18.44
N ASP A 372 -12.03 3.71 19.31
CA ASP A 372 -11.79 3.03 20.60
C ASP A 372 -11.32 1.59 20.39
N VAL A 373 -11.99 0.83 19.51
CA VAL A 373 -11.56 -0.53 19.13
C VAL A 373 -10.13 -0.51 18.58
N LEU A 374 -9.81 0.44 17.71
CA LEU A 374 -8.47 0.58 17.13
C LEU A 374 -7.41 0.89 18.19
N ARG A 375 -7.71 1.75 19.16
CA ARG A 375 -6.81 2.06 20.28
C ARG A 375 -6.56 0.83 21.16
N GLN A 376 -7.59 0.04 21.43
CA GLN A 376 -7.46 -1.22 22.17
C GLN A 376 -6.61 -2.23 21.39
N PHE A 377 -6.83 -2.35 20.08
CA PHE A 377 -6.01 -3.17 19.19
C PHE A 377 -4.53 -2.76 19.23
N TYR A 378 -4.24 -1.46 19.12
CA TYR A 378 -2.88 -0.94 19.19
C TYR A 378 -2.23 -1.13 20.56
N ALA A 379 -2.96 -0.95 21.66
CA ALA A 379 -2.42 -1.21 23.00
C ALA A 379 -2.00 -2.69 23.16
N LYS A 380 -2.83 -3.61 22.65
CA LYS A 380 -2.57 -5.05 22.74
C LYS A 380 -1.41 -5.48 21.83
N THR A 381 -1.42 -5.04 20.58
CA THR A 381 -0.35 -5.37 19.61
C THR A 381 0.98 -4.73 19.98
N TYR A 382 0.99 -3.50 20.50
CA TYR A 382 2.19 -2.88 21.07
C TYR A 382 2.81 -3.74 22.17
N SER A 383 2.00 -4.23 23.10
CA SER A 383 2.46 -5.11 24.18
C SER A 383 3.07 -6.42 23.65
N MET A 384 2.40 -7.06 22.67
CA MET A 384 2.85 -8.30 22.05
C MET A 384 4.18 -8.12 21.29
N LEU A 385 4.26 -7.11 20.42
CA LEU A 385 5.43 -6.80 19.60
C LEU A 385 6.60 -6.32 20.47
N SER A 386 6.33 -5.49 21.49
CA SER A 386 7.37 -5.05 22.43
C SER A 386 7.99 -6.21 23.20
N LYS A 387 7.18 -7.16 23.67
CA LYS A 387 7.68 -8.37 24.34
C LYS A 387 8.53 -9.23 23.40
N ALA A 388 8.22 -9.25 22.11
CA ALA A 388 8.98 -9.93 21.09
C ALA A 388 10.22 -9.14 20.60
N LYS A 389 10.43 -7.92 21.10
CA LYS A 389 11.47 -6.98 20.64
C LYS A 389 11.36 -6.63 19.15
N LEU A 390 10.12 -6.52 18.66
CA LEU A 390 9.80 -6.05 17.32
C LEU A 390 9.17 -4.66 17.44
N PRO A 391 9.73 -3.60 16.82
CA PRO A 391 9.11 -2.27 16.83
C PRO A 391 7.74 -2.30 16.14
N MET A 392 6.76 -1.64 16.74
CA MET A 392 5.42 -1.47 16.15
C MET A 392 5.36 -0.14 15.38
N ILE A 393 4.99 -0.22 14.11
CA ILE A 393 4.74 0.93 13.25
C ILE A 393 3.22 1.04 13.08
N PHE A 394 2.57 2.11 13.56
CA PHE A 394 1.10 2.20 13.53
C PHE A 394 0.59 3.33 12.66
N HIS A 395 -0.47 3.07 11.88
CA HIS A 395 -1.16 4.09 11.09
C HIS A 395 -2.24 4.79 11.94
N PRO A 396 -2.37 6.12 11.92
CA PRO A 396 -3.30 6.86 12.79
C PRO A 396 -4.78 6.77 12.38
N SER A 397 -5.14 5.83 11.50
CA SER A 397 -6.35 5.93 10.65
C SER A 397 -6.29 7.19 9.77
N PHE A 398 -7.31 7.45 8.97
CA PHE A 398 -7.42 8.67 8.19
C PHE A 398 -7.88 9.88 9.01
N TYR A 399 -7.71 9.84 10.35
CA TYR A 399 -8.34 10.69 11.35
C TYR A 399 -8.63 12.13 10.86
N VAL A 400 -9.90 12.53 10.90
CA VAL A 400 -10.31 13.88 10.48
C VAL A 400 -9.89 14.89 11.54
N GLY A 401 -9.03 15.82 11.17
CA GLY A 401 -8.47 16.86 12.05
C GLY A 401 -6.98 16.64 12.34
N ASN A 402 -6.51 17.07 13.51
CA ASN A 402 -5.11 16.93 13.89
C ASN A 402 -4.83 15.51 14.44
N ALA A 403 -4.45 14.60 13.55
CA ALA A 403 -4.16 13.21 13.91
C ALA A 403 -2.98 13.08 14.90
N LEU A 404 -1.93 13.89 14.76
CA LEU A 404 -0.77 13.85 15.68
C LEU A 404 -1.20 14.18 17.11
N GLU A 405 -1.99 15.24 17.28
CA GLU A 405 -2.54 15.65 18.57
C GLU A 405 -3.44 14.55 19.16
N TYR A 406 -4.38 14.00 18.39
CA TYR A 406 -5.27 12.93 18.86
C TYR A 406 -4.52 11.70 19.39
N TRP A 407 -3.42 11.33 18.74
CA TRP A 407 -2.60 10.18 19.12
C TRP A 407 -1.50 10.50 20.14
N THR A 408 -1.34 11.76 20.56
CA THR A 408 -0.27 12.18 21.50
C THR A 408 -0.34 11.41 22.82
N ASP A 409 -1.54 11.27 23.40
CA ASP A 409 -1.74 10.52 24.65
C ASP A 409 -1.40 9.04 24.50
N PHE A 410 -1.58 8.47 23.29
CA PHE A 410 -1.19 7.10 23.03
C PHE A 410 0.34 6.98 22.97
N VAL A 411 1.03 7.86 22.26
CA VAL A 411 2.49 7.70 22.06
C VAL A 411 3.33 8.15 23.27
N THR A 412 2.79 9.03 24.11
CA THR A 412 3.52 9.61 25.25
C THR A 412 3.99 8.54 26.22
N GLY A 413 5.29 8.56 26.54
CA GLY A 413 5.91 7.62 27.47
C GLY A 413 6.18 6.22 26.92
N LYS A 414 5.95 5.98 25.62
CA LYS A 414 6.40 4.76 24.94
C LYS A 414 7.87 4.89 24.49
N ASP A 415 8.52 3.75 24.32
CA ASP A 415 9.90 3.71 23.85
C ASP A 415 9.93 4.08 22.35
N PRO A 416 10.63 5.16 21.95
CA PRO A 416 10.71 5.58 20.55
C PRO A 416 11.44 4.58 19.64
N ASN A 417 12.17 3.62 20.21
CA ASN A 417 12.71 2.49 19.43
C ASN A 417 11.71 1.35 19.21
N MET A 418 10.56 1.37 19.90
CA MET A 418 9.56 0.30 19.86
C MET A 418 8.18 0.75 19.36
N LEU A 419 7.94 2.05 19.25
CA LEU A 419 6.71 2.60 18.68
C LEU A 419 7.03 3.72 17.69
N ILE A 420 6.56 3.56 16.46
CA ILE A 420 6.77 4.50 15.36
C ILE A 420 5.39 4.89 14.82
N TYR A 421 5.17 6.18 14.58
CA TYR A 421 3.95 6.72 13.99
C TYR A 421 4.10 6.72 12.46
N SER A 422 3.17 6.11 11.71
CA SER A 422 3.24 6.04 10.24
C SER A 422 2.16 6.86 9.57
N VAL A 423 2.53 7.80 8.71
CA VAL A 423 1.60 8.60 7.89
C VAL A 423 1.79 8.36 6.41
N HIS A 424 0.69 8.41 5.66
CA HIS A 424 0.68 8.12 4.22
C HIS A 424 0.25 9.36 3.41
N PRO A 425 1.06 10.44 3.34
CA PRO A 425 0.66 11.64 2.62
C PRO A 425 0.89 11.51 1.10
N TYR A 426 -0.08 11.98 0.32
CA TYR A 426 0.03 12.17 -1.13
C TYR A 426 -0.23 13.65 -1.48
N PRO A 427 0.66 14.60 -1.10
CA PRO A 427 0.34 16.03 -1.07
C PRO A 427 0.10 16.67 -2.45
N GLY A 428 0.54 16.01 -3.53
CA GLY A 428 0.27 16.38 -4.92
C GLY A 428 -1.04 15.83 -5.49
N PHE A 429 -1.77 14.99 -4.75
CA PHE A 429 -2.89 14.22 -5.26
C PHE A 429 -4.03 14.07 -4.24
N PHE A 430 -5.15 13.47 -4.68
CA PHE A 430 -6.41 13.38 -3.93
C PHE A 430 -6.99 14.73 -3.44
N PRO A 431 -7.34 15.67 -4.35
CA PRO A 431 -7.30 15.54 -5.81
C PRO A 431 -5.97 15.97 -6.43
N SER A 432 -5.77 15.65 -7.71
CA SER A 432 -4.60 16.08 -8.49
C SER A 432 -4.38 17.59 -8.38
N ASN A 433 -3.14 17.98 -8.07
CA ASN A 433 -2.76 19.36 -7.82
C ASN A 433 -1.57 19.78 -8.68
N SER A 434 -1.75 20.86 -9.45
CA SER A 434 -0.73 21.40 -10.35
C SER A 434 -0.06 22.67 -9.83
N ASP A 435 -0.38 23.11 -8.61
CA ASP A 435 0.26 24.26 -7.98
C ASP A 435 1.54 23.83 -7.24
N VAL A 436 2.70 24.18 -7.83
CA VAL A 436 4.03 23.88 -7.28
C VAL A 436 4.21 24.42 -5.84
N ALA A 437 3.70 25.62 -5.56
CA ALA A 437 3.90 26.25 -4.26
C ALA A 437 3.04 25.55 -3.20
N ASP A 438 1.78 25.28 -3.50
CA ASP A 438 0.86 24.59 -2.59
C ASP A 438 1.30 23.14 -2.31
N VAL A 439 1.69 22.39 -3.35
CA VAL A 439 2.19 21.02 -3.19
C VAL A 439 3.43 20.98 -2.30
N ASN A 440 4.37 21.91 -2.49
CA ASN A 440 5.55 21.99 -1.62
C ASN A 440 5.21 22.45 -0.21
N ASP A 441 4.30 23.42 -0.02
CA ASP A 441 3.90 23.87 1.32
C ASP A 441 3.24 22.74 2.13
N LYS A 442 2.41 21.90 1.48
CA LYS A 442 1.85 20.69 2.10
C LYS A 442 2.94 19.73 2.59
N VAL A 443 3.94 19.45 1.75
CA VAL A 443 5.10 18.61 2.14
C VAL A 443 5.82 19.22 3.35
N CYS A 444 6.13 20.51 3.31
CA CYS A 444 6.86 21.20 4.37
C CYS A 444 6.04 21.30 5.67
N THR A 445 4.72 21.41 5.57
CA THR A 445 3.81 21.40 6.71
C THR A 445 3.80 20.05 7.41
N HIS A 446 3.74 18.94 6.65
CA HIS A 446 3.89 17.61 7.24
C HIS A 446 5.22 17.45 7.99
N ALA A 447 6.34 17.89 7.41
CA ALA A 447 7.65 17.80 8.06
C ALA A 447 7.74 18.65 9.32
N ARG A 448 7.29 19.92 9.27
CA ARG A 448 7.25 20.82 10.44
C ARG A 448 6.42 20.24 11.59
N ASN A 449 5.26 19.66 11.28
CA ASN A 449 4.37 19.10 12.30
C ASN A 449 4.95 17.84 12.99
N SER A 450 5.91 17.16 12.35
CA SER A 450 6.59 16.00 12.94
C SER A 450 7.65 16.37 13.99
N ILE A 451 8.14 17.62 13.98
CA ILE A 451 9.18 18.08 14.89
C ILE A 451 8.64 18.05 16.33
N GLY A 452 9.41 17.45 17.23
CA GLY A 452 9.08 17.37 18.64
C GLY A 452 7.97 16.36 18.97
N TYR A 453 7.50 15.58 18.00
CA TYR A 453 6.58 14.48 18.30
C TYR A 453 7.28 13.42 19.18
N PRO A 454 6.61 12.83 20.19
CA PRO A 454 7.27 11.99 21.20
C PRO A 454 7.95 10.72 20.66
N VAL A 455 7.52 10.26 19.49
CA VAL A 455 8.07 9.09 18.79
C VAL A 455 8.42 9.43 17.35
N PRO A 456 9.29 8.66 16.68
CA PRO A 456 9.60 8.88 15.28
C PRO A 456 8.34 8.80 14.40
N VAL A 457 8.29 9.70 13.41
CA VAL A 457 7.25 9.73 12.37
C VAL A 457 7.86 9.19 11.09
N LEU A 458 7.38 8.04 10.65
CA LEU A 458 7.68 7.44 9.36
C LEU A 458 6.63 7.89 8.34
N TYR A 459 7.09 8.30 7.17
CA TYR A 459 6.22 8.53 6.03
C TYR A 459 6.08 7.22 5.27
N GLY A 460 5.19 6.35 5.76
CA GLY A 460 5.11 4.93 5.41
C GLY A 460 4.62 4.63 4.00
N GLU A 461 3.95 5.58 3.36
CA GLU A 461 3.63 5.59 1.94
C GLU A 461 3.60 7.03 1.43
N TRP A 462 4.20 7.26 0.27
CA TRP A 462 4.17 8.51 -0.49
C TRP A 462 4.69 8.22 -1.90
N SER A 463 4.43 9.07 -2.89
CA SER A 463 4.95 8.86 -4.24
C SER A 463 5.31 10.18 -4.94
N ALA A 464 5.67 10.12 -6.21
CA ALA A 464 5.88 11.32 -7.03
C ALA A 464 4.57 11.87 -7.61
N ILE A 465 3.43 11.25 -7.30
CA ILE A 465 2.14 11.59 -7.90
C ILE A 465 1.78 13.05 -7.66
N SER A 466 1.51 13.77 -8.74
CA SER A 466 1.04 15.14 -8.72
C SER A 466 0.34 15.51 -10.02
N GLY A 467 -0.23 16.71 -10.08
CA GLY A 467 -0.72 17.29 -11.34
C GLY A 467 0.38 17.88 -12.22
N ILE A 468 1.66 17.59 -11.96
CA ILE A 468 2.82 18.18 -12.65
C ILE A 468 3.76 17.07 -13.13
N ASP A 469 3.84 16.87 -14.43
CA ASP A 469 4.47 15.70 -15.06
C ASP A 469 5.82 15.96 -15.71
N THR A 470 6.40 17.14 -15.48
CA THR A 470 7.74 17.44 -15.99
C THR A 470 8.80 16.68 -15.18
N LYS A 471 9.75 16.05 -15.88
CA LYS A 471 10.89 15.35 -15.24
C LYS A 471 11.66 16.22 -14.26
N SER A 472 11.85 17.51 -14.57
CA SER A 472 12.51 18.47 -13.69
C SER A 472 11.75 18.65 -12.38
N PHE A 473 10.43 18.80 -12.43
CA PHE A 473 9.62 18.92 -11.24
C PHE A 473 9.59 17.62 -10.45
N MET A 474 9.36 16.47 -11.08
CA MET A 474 9.35 15.17 -10.37
C MET A 474 10.66 14.93 -9.61
N LYS A 475 11.80 15.30 -10.20
CA LYS A 475 13.11 15.20 -9.53
C LYS A 475 13.22 16.13 -8.31
N GLN A 476 12.80 17.38 -8.45
CA GLN A 476 12.76 18.34 -7.35
C GLN A 476 11.78 17.90 -6.25
N TYR A 477 10.61 17.39 -6.64
CA TYR A 477 9.53 16.99 -5.76
C TYR A 477 9.92 15.76 -4.93
N TYR A 478 10.48 14.72 -5.57
CA TYR A 478 11.06 13.58 -4.85
C TYR A 478 12.11 14.04 -3.84
N SER A 479 13.06 14.88 -4.27
CA SER A 479 14.14 15.36 -3.40
C SER A 479 13.61 16.19 -2.22
N THR A 480 12.59 17.03 -2.47
CA THR A 480 11.93 17.85 -1.45
C THR A 480 11.19 16.97 -0.45
N GLN A 481 10.39 16.01 -0.93
CA GLN A 481 9.67 15.06 -0.09
C GLN A 481 10.62 14.24 0.77
N MET A 482 11.60 13.55 0.17
CA MET A 482 12.53 12.71 0.93
C MET A 482 13.37 13.52 1.93
N SER A 483 13.76 14.75 1.59
CA SER A 483 14.41 15.66 2.55
C SER A 483 13.47 16.06 3.69
N ALA A 484 12.20 16.34 3.41
CA ALA A 484 11.21 16.74 4.40
C ALA A 484 10.84 15.56 5.32
N TRP A 485 10.67 14.36 4.79
CA TRP A 485 10.42 13.14 5.56
C TRP A 485 11.58 12.80 6.50
N SER A 486 12.79 13.17 6.09
CA SER A 486 14.01 13.02 6.90
C SER A 486 14.12 14.03 8.06
N TRP A 487 13.14 14.94 8.23
CA TRP A 487 13.00 15.72 9.47
C TRP A 487 12.50 14.88 10.63
N SER A 488 12.10 13.63 10.36
CA SER A 488 11.77 12.62 11.35
C SER A 488 12.44 11.27 11.01
N ALA A 489 11.68 10.20 10.80
CA ALA A 489 12.24 8.86 10.57
C ALA A 489 12.66 8.59 9.11
N GLY A 490 12.31 9.45 8.15
CA GLY A 490 12.42 9.15 6.72
C GLY A 490 11.11 8.59 6.15
N GLY A 491 11.16 7.91 5.01
CA GLY A 491 9.95 7.51 4.29
C GLY A 491 10.13 6.31 3.36
N VAL A 492 9.00 5.73 2.99
CA VAL A 492 8.89 4.57 2.12
C VAL A 492 8.07 4.96 0.89
N PHE A 493 8.72 4.98 -0.27
CA PHE A 493 8.07 5.29 -1.53
C PHE A 493 7.10 4.16 -1.91
N TRP A 494 5.87 4.50 -2.23
CA TRP A 494 4.86 3.60 -2.76
C TRP A 494 4.76 3.80 -4.28
N THR A 495 5.20 2.85 -5.10
CA THR A 495 5.73 1.50 -4.85
C THR A 495 6.96 1.23 -5.72
N TYR A 496 7.58 0.05 -5.63
CA TYR A 496 8.72 -0.30 -6.48
C TYR A 496 8.32 -0.42 -7.97
N LYS A 497 7.21 -1.11 -8.25
CA LYS A 497 6.70 -1.37 -9.61
C LYS A 497 5.20 -1.02 -9.66
N ALA A 498 4.83 -0.14 -10.58
CA ALA A 498 3.45 0.15 -10.97
C ALA A 498 3.40 0.12 -12.51
N VAL A 499 2.54 -0.73 -13.08
CA VAL A 499 2.58 -1.10 -14.49
C VAL A 499 1.58 -0.25 -15.28
N VAL A 500 2.10 0.56 -16.21
CA VAL A 500 1.29 1.42 -17.07
C VAL A 500 0.44 0.57 -18.04
N THR A 501 -0.88 0.71 -17.97
CA THR A 501 -1.83 0.14 -18.95
C THR A 501 -2.23 1.17 -20.01
N GLN A 502 -2.56 0.68 -21.21
CA GLN A 502 -3.19 1.49 -22.27
C GLN A 502 -4.71 1.59 -22.12
N ASN A 503 -5.33 0.76 -21.27
CA ASN A 503 -6.78 0.69 -21.07
C ASN A 503 -7.13 0.78 -19.56
N PRO A 504 -6.81 1.90 -18.90
CA PRO A 504 -7.01 2.05 -17.46
C PRO A 504 -8.50 2.03 -17.09
N VAL A 505 -8.83 1.24 -16.07
CA VAL A 505 -10.12 1.22 -15.37
C VAL A 505 -9.91 1.57 -13.90
N LEU A 506 -8.94 0.93 -13.23
CA LEU A 506 -8.51 1.26 -11.87
C LEU A 506 -7.12 1.88 -11.80
N ALA A 507 -6.23 1.51 -12.72
CA ALA A 507 -4.90 2.12 -12.81
C ALA A 507 -5.01 3.62 -13.14
N ASN A 508 -3.99 4.39 -12.74
CA ASN A 508 -3.88 5.76 -13.20
C ASN A 508 -3.50 5.80 -14.69
N THR A 509 -3.67 6.96 -15.32
CA THR A 509 -3.37 7.12 -16.75
C THR A 509 -1.91 7.47 -16.97
N GLY A 510 -1.22 6.70 -17.83
CA GLY A 510 0.10 7.05 -18.38
C GLY A 510 1.11 7.49 -17.32
N MET A 511 1.56 8.75 -17.40
CA MET A 511 2.58 9.31 -16.51
C MET A 511 2.16 9.35 -15.04
N GLN A 512 0.85 9.44 -14.73
CA GLN A 512 0.40 9.36 -13.33
C GLN A 512 0.70 7.99 -12.71
N GLU A 513 0.56 6.91 -13.48
CA GLU A 513 0.92 5.56 -13.01
C GLU A 513 2.44 5.43 -12.88
N THR A 514 3.20 6.00 -13.84
CA THR A 514 4.66 6.09 -13.75
C THR A 514 5.13 6.82 -12.49
N MET A 515 4.40 7.83 -12.01
CA MET A 515 4.73 8.54 -10.77
C MET A 515 4.60 7.69 -9.49
N PHE A 516 3.93 6.53 -9.57
CA PHE A 516 3.93 5.49 -8.53
C PHE A 516 5.00 4.42 -8.73
N SER A 517 5.68 4.35 -9.88
CA SER A 517 6.68 3.33 -10.18
C SER A 517 8.08 3.85 -9.87
N PHE A 518 8.63 3.50 -8.70
CA PHE A 518 10.00 3.86 -8.34
C PHE A 518 10.99 3.38 -9.40
N LYS A 519 10.80 2.17 -9.92
CA LYS A 519 11.63 1.61 -10.99
C LYS A 519 11.64 2.49 -12.24
N ASP A 520 10.47 2.90 -12.74
CA ASP A 520 10.44 3.72 -13.96
C ASP A 520 11.02 5.12 -13.71
N LEU A 521 10.80 5.68 -12.51
CA LEU A 521 11.42 6.95 -12.12
C LEU A 521 12.95 6.84 -12.01
N MET A 522 13.51 5.69 -11.61
CA MET A 522 14.95 5.43 -11.67
C MET A 522 15.45 5.42 -13.11
N ASP A 523 14.77 4.70 -14.00
CA ASP A 523 15.11 4.60 -15.43
C ASP A 523 14.99 5.96 -16.13
N MET A 524 14.04 6.79 -15.70
CA MET A 524 13.87 8.17 -16.15
C MET A 524 14.91 9.13 -15.58
N GLY A 525 15.75 8.73 -14.62
CA GLY A 525 16.72 9.61 -13.94
C GLY A 525 16.07 10.69 -13.07
N VAL A 526 14.85 10.44 -12.59
CA VAL A 526 14.15 11.27 -11.60
C VAL A 526 14.74 11.01 -10.21
N ILE A 527 14.92 9.73 -9.85
CA ILE A 527 15.49 9.33 -8.56
C ILE A 527 16.98 9.66 -8.52
N PRO A 528 17.46 10.46 -7.54
CA PRO A 528 18.88 10.68 -7.33
C PRO A 528 19.58 9.37 -6.96
N LYS A 529 20.80 9.19 -7.48
CA LYS A 529 21.67 8.07 -7.18
C LYS A 529 22.89 8.56 -6.39
N PRO A 530 23.27 7.91 -5.28
CA PRO A 530 24.47 8.30 -4.53
C PRO A 530 25.73 8.05 -5.35
N ALA A 531 26.80 8.82 -5.08
CA ALA A 531 28.07 8.68 -5.80
C ALA A 531 28.79 7.34 -5.52
N ALA A 532 28.48 6.72 -4.38
CA ALA A 532 28.91 5.39 -4.00
C ALA A 532 27.75 4.68 -3.26
N PRO A 533 27.70 3.34 -3.24
CA PRO A 533 26.74 2.62 -2.40
C PRO A 533 26.83 3.09 -0.95
N LEU A 534 25.68 3.29 -0.32
CA LEU A 534 25.63 3.70 1.08
C LEU A 534 26.15 2.56 1.96
N SER A 535 26.96 2.89 2.96
CA SER A 535 27.43 1.90 3.94
C SER A 535 26.25 1.31 4.70
N SER A 536 26.24 -0.01 4.84
CA SER A 536 25.30 -0.74 5.69
C SER A 536 25.75 -0.81 7.15
N ASN A 537 26.90 -0.22 7.50
CA ASN A 537 27.37 -0.21 8.88
C ASN A 537 26.60 0.83 9.72
N PRO A 538 26.09 0.45 10.90
CA PRO A 538 25.47 1.40 11.82
C PRO A 538 26.44 2.52 12.20
N GLY A 539 25.96 3.76 12.18
CA GLY A 539 26.75 4.94 12.55
C GLY A 539 27.53 5.60 11.42
N ASP A 540 27.57 5.03 10.22
CA ASP A 540 28.20 5.68 9.05
C ASP A 540 27.32 6.80 8.45
N TYR A 541 26.14 7.05 9.02
CA TYR A 541 25.18 8.13 8.71
C TYR A 541 24.92 8.40 7.21
N ALA A 542 25.18 7.39 6.37
CA ALA A 542 25.25 7.52 4.92
C ALA A 542 23.91 7.97 4.31
N ALA A 543 22.78 7.57 4.90
CA ALA A 543 21.45 7.99 4.46
C ALA A 543 21.17 9.47 4.75
N LEU A 544 21.51 9.97 5.95
CA LEU A 544 21.35 11.39 6.27
C LEU A 544 22.24 12.26 5.37
N ASP A 545 23.51 11.88 5.23
CA ASP A 545 24.47 12.60 4.39
C ASP A 545 24.02 12.60 2.91
N PHE A 546 23.49 11.48 2.43
CA PHE A 546 22.95 11.38 1.07
C PHE A 546 21.75 12.32 0.87
N VAL A 547 20.77 12.32 1.76
CA VAL A 547 19.61 13.21 1.64
C VAL A 547 20.01 14.68 1.77
N GLN A 548 20.97 15.01 2.64
CA GLN A 548 21.50 16.37 2.76
C GLN A 548 22.26 16.83 1.51
N SER A 549 22.75 15.91 0.69
CA SER A 549 23.38 16.22 -0.60
C SER A 549 22.38 16.64 -1.68
N PHE A 550 21.07 16.42 -1.47
CA PHE A 550 20.05 16.82 -2.42
C PHE A 550 20.03 18.34 -2.58
N LYS A 551 20.18 18.79 -3.84
CA LYS A 551 20.11 20.22 -4.15
C LYS A 551 18.66 20.68 -4.05
N THR A 552 18.45 21.89 -3.52
CA THR A 552 17.17 22.64 -3.60
C THR A 552 15.95 22.03 -2.88
N PRO A 553 16.02 21.58 -1.62
CA PRO A 553 14.80 21.22 -0.89
C PRO A 553 13.98 22.48 -0.56
N ALA A 554 12.71 22.50 -0.94
CA ALA A 554 11.83 23.67 -0.72
C ALA A 554 11.62 23.99 0.77
N CYS A 555 11.72 22.98 1.65
CA CYS A 555 11.43 23.11 3.08
C CYS A 555 12.59 23.65 3.92
N GLY A 556 13.78 23.82 3.34
CA GLY A 556 15.01 24.15 4.08
C GLY A 556 15.77 22.92 4.61
N PRO A 557 16.85 23.13 5.37
CA PRO A 557 17.72 22.04 5.83
C PRO A 557 17.07 21.19 6.92
N ILE A 558 17.48 19.93 7.02
CA ILE A 558 17.03 18.99 8.06
C ILE A 558 17.45 19.51 9.45
N PRO A 559 16.52 19.77 10.37
CA PRO A 559 16.83 20.35 11.68
C PRO A 559 17.28 19.28 12.69
N VAL A 560 18.38 18.57 12.41
CA VAL A 560 18.84 17.40 13.19
C VAL A 560 18.94 17.69 14.71
N SER A 561 19.35 18.91 15.10
CA SER A 561 19.45 19.32 16.51
C SER A 561 18.10 19.43 17.25
N GLN A 562 16.99 19.53 16.51
CA GLN A 562 15.62 19.59 17.02
C GLN A 562 14.97 18.19 17.09
N ILE A 563 15.55 17.20 16.42
CA ILE A 563 15.07 15.81 16.45
C ILE A 563 15.57 15.15 17.74
N LYS A 564 14.67 14.95 18.69
CA LYS A 564 14.97 14.34 19.99
C LYS A 564 13.87 13.39 20.39
N TRP A 565 14.21 12.10 20.46
CA TRP A 565 13.36 11.08 21.07
C TRP A 565 14.09 10.50 22.26
N THR A 566 13.54 10.68 23.46
CA THR A 566 14.14 10.14 24.68
C THR A 566 13.47 8.83 25.02
N ASN A 567 14.27 7.77 25.23
CA ASN A 567 13.73 6.52 25.77
C ASN A 567 13.39 6.72 27.26
N PRO A 568 12.11 6.60 27.67
CA PRO A 568 11.73 6.80 29.06
C PRO A 568 12.45 5.80 29.99
N ALA A 569 12.71 4.58 29.52
CA ALA A 569 13.34 3.51 30.30
C ALA A 569 14.83 3.79 30.64
N THR A 570 15.53 4.59 29.83
CA THR A 570 16.94 4.95 30.08
C THR A 570 17.10 6.28 30.79
N SER A 571 16.01 7.05 30.95
CA SER A 571 16.07 8.43 31.42
C SER A 571 16.10 8.61 32.94
N GLY A 572 16.05 7.52 33.74
CA GLY A 572 16.11 7.57 35.21
C GLY A 572 14.95 8.30 35.90
N ASN A 573 14.08 8.97 35.15
CA ASN A 573 12.92 9.68 35.66
C ASN A 573 11.73 8.73 35.70
N SER A 574 11.47 8.18 36.89
CA SER A 574 10.18 7.59 37.20
C SER A 574 9.10 8.66 37.03
N PHE A 575 8.41 8.67 35.90
CA PHE A 575 7.23 9.51 35.74
C PHE A 575 6.15 8.97 36.67
N SER A 576 5.99 9.62 37.83
CA SER A 576 4.85 9.42 38.71
C SER A 576 3.61 10.03 38.04
N GLY A 577 3.11 9.35 37.01
CA GLY A 577 1.81 9.65 36.44
C GLY A 577 0.74 9.43 37.52
N ARG A 578 -0.03 10.48 37.82
CA ARG A 578 -1.25 10.36 38.62
C ARG A 578 -2.12 9.28 37.98
N ARG A 579 -2.19 8.10 38.61
CA ARG A 579 -3.24 7.13 38.33
C ARG A 579 -4.57 7.81 38.64
N ARG A 580 -5.36 8.16 37.63
CA ARG A 580 -6.82 8.14 37.82
C ARG A 580 -7.15 6.67 38.06
N ARG A 581 -7.52 6.36 39.31
CA ARG A 581 -8.22 5.13 39.66
C ARG A 581 -9.60 5.25 39.04
N ASP A 582 -9.77 4.75 37.83
CA ASP A 582 -11.09 4.35 37.36
C ASP A 582 -11.28 2.92 37.85
N GLU A 583 -12.14 2.79 38.85
CA GLU A 583 -12.58 1.52 39.43
C GLU A 583 -13.33 0.72 38.35
N ILE A 584 -12.62 -0.19 37.67
CA ILE A 584 -13.27 -1.32 37.00
C ILE A 584 -13.67 -2.29 38.11
N ARG A 585 -14.90 -2.12 38.60
CA ARG A 585 -15.54 -3.08 39.50
C ARG A 585 -15.92 -4.31 38.67
N ALA A 586 -15.11 -5.35 38.73
CA ALA A 586 -15.46 -6.67 38.25
C ALA A 586 -16.58 -7.24 39.14
N GLU A 587 -17.80 -7.30 38.63
CA GLU A 587 -18.87 -8.08 39.24
C GLU A 587 -18.64 -9.56 38.94
N THR A 588 -18.14 -10.30 39.93
CA THR A 588 -18.23 -11.77 39.96
C THR A 588 -19.59 -12.18 40.55
N PRO A 589 -20.42 -12.98 39.86
CA PRO A 589 -21.67 -13.49 40.44
C PRO A 589 -21.37 -14.62 41.43
N SER A 590 -21.59 -14.38 42.73
CA SER A 590 -21.59 -15.43 43.75
C SER A 590 -22.94 -16.16 43.76
N TRP A 591 -22.95 -17.42 43.35
CA TRP A 591 -24.05 -18.35 43.64
C TRP A 591 -24.03 -18.74 45.12
N ARG A 592 -25.04 -18.34 45.89
CA ARG A 592 -25.36 -18.95 47.19
C ARG A 592 -26.69 -19.67 47.13
N ARG A 593 -26.62 -20.99 47.34
CA ARG A 593 -27.72 -21.87 47.75
C ARG A 593 -28.40 -21.29 49.00
N THR A 594 -29.72 -21.18 48.96
CA THR A 594 -30.56 -21.13 50.16
C THR A 594 -31.27 -22.47 50.30
N SER A 595 -31.12 -23.08 51.48
CA SER A 595 -31.91 -24.23 51.92
C SER A 595 -32.58 -23.87 53.25
N ARG A 596 -33.92 -24.02 53.27
CA ARG A 596 -34.83 -24.17 54.42
C ARG A 596 -35.00 -22.97 55.38
N GLN A 597 -36.19 -22.39 55.40
CA GLN A 597 -37.34 -22.88 56.18
C GLN A 597 -38.64 -22.61 55.43
#